data_AF-A0A8X6FJS3-F1
#
_entry.id   AF-A0A8X6FJS3-F1
#
_cell.length_a   1.000
_cell.length_b   1.000
_cell.length_c   1.000
_cell.angle_alpha   90.00
_cell.angle_beta   90.00
_cell.angle_gamma   90.00
#
_symmetry.space_group_name_H-M   'P 1'
#
loop_
_entity.id
_entity.type
_entity.pdbx_description
1 polymer ?
#
loop_
_entity_poly.entity_id
_entity_poly.type
_entity_poly.pdbx_seq_one_letter_code
_entity_poly.pdbx_strand_id
1 'polypeptide(L)'
;MKIEDDNRLSESGKAEAEDLGHRYKERFPSLLDEKYSPEKFTIEYTSRERTKVTAESFARGLFGDDAKNIEGKVNDDILTFHKSCKKLRKKCEDSSYDVSEIEKFKNGELMKKVVTSVSKRTGVTLTSDDITLIYTACVFGFALKDNDAWCSLLSTDDLEVLEFYADIDDYYKDAYGNKVNYEQACPVAKYIFNLFKSVENTNDTKVVLQFSHAGALKKVYSLFGLNRDELPLTADAFCSERNRKWRSSYIIPFNSNFAFVLYQCGKEYKVGAFHNEKALKVNGCEHELCSFEKFSATYEPISNKCNVSEICCTCCSKS
;
A
#
# COMPACT_ATOMS: atom_id res chain seq x y z
N MET A 1 1.58 -4.05 25.98
CA MET A 1 1.12 -4.99 24.92
C MET A 1 1.41 -6.42 25.35
N LYS A 2 0.48 -7.35 25.16
CA LYS A 2 0.66 -8.77 25.48
C LYS A 2 1.07 -9.55 24.22
N ILE A 3 1.67 -10.71 24.39
CA ILE A 3 2.04 -11.60 23.26
C ILE A 3 0.79 -11.99 22.44
N GLU A 4 -0.36 -12.15 23.10
CA GLU A 4 -1.64 -12.45 22.46
C GLU A 4 -2.18 -11.33 21.56
N ASP A 5 -1.61 -10.12 21.64
CA ASP A 5 -1.96 -8.99 20.78
C ASP A 5 -1.17 -8.98 19.46
N ASP A 6 -0.21 -9.91 19.28
CA ASP A 6 0.54 -10.00 18.03
C ASP A 6 -0.38 -10.19 16.82
N ASN A 7 -0.07 -9.49 15.73
CA ASN A 7 -0.83 -9.48 14.49
C ASN A 7 -2.29 -8.97 14.56
N ARG A 8 -2.75 -8.46 15.71
CA ARG A 8 -4.08 -7.85 15.90
C ARG A 8 -4.08 -6.35 15.58
N LEU A 9 -5.28 -5.82 15.33
CA LEU A 9 -5.49 -4.39 15.15
C LEU A 9 -5.62 -3.71 16.52
N SER A 10 -4.89 -2.60 16.73
CA SER A 10 -4.98 -1.79 17.94
C SER A 10 -6.30 -1.00 18.01
N GLU A 11 -6.65 -0.50 19.19
CA GLU A 11 -7.79 0.41 19.35
C GLU A 11 -7.62 1.71 18.55
N SER A 12 -6.38 2.24 18.50
CA SER A 12 -6.08 3.40 17.63
C SER A 12 -6.31 3.09 16.14
N GLY A 13 -5.99 1.88 15.70
CA GLY A 13 -6.24 1.44 14.32
C GLY A 13 -7.71 1.21 14.02
N LYS A 14 -8.51 0.76 15.00
CA LYS A 14 -9.98 0.67 14.86
C LYS A 14 -10.60 2.06 14.72
N ALA A 15 -10.20 3.00 15.59
CA ALA A 15 -10.69 4.38 15.57
C ALA A 15 -10.35 5.07 14.24
N GLU A 16 -9.10 4.98 13.78
CA GLU A 16 -8.68 5.57 12.50
C GLU A 16 -9.43 4.96 11.31
N ALA A 17 -9.72 3.66 11.33
CA ALA A 17 -10.52 3.01 10.27
C ALA A 17 -11.98 3.49 10.29
N GLU A 18 -12.57 3.67 11.47
CA GLU A 18 -13.93 4.19 11.64
C GLU A 18 -14.03 5.65 11.20
N ASP A 19 -13.07 6.50 11.60
CA ASP A 19 -12.99 7.89 11.15
C ASP A 19 -12.78 8.01 9.64
N LEU A 20 -12.01 7.10 9.04
CA LEU A 20 -11.87 7.03 7.59
C LEU A 20 -13.22 6.70 6.92
N GLY A 21 -14.01 5.80 7.49
CA GLY A 21 -15.36 5.49 7.04
C GLY A 21 -16.28 6.73 7.04
N HIS A 22 -16.27 7.50 8.13
CA HIS A 22 -17.01 8.76 8.23
C HIS A 22 -16.58 9.76 7.15
N ARG A 23 -15.27 9.99 6.98
CA ARG A 23 -14.75 10.93 5.98
C ARG A 23 -15.09 10.53 4.55
N TYR A 24 -15.08 9.24 4.22
CA TYR A 24 -15.51 8.77 2.91
C TYR A 24 -17.00 9.00 2.68
N LYS A 25 -17.84 8.75 3.70
CA LYS A 25 -19.29 9.04 3.65
C LYS A 25 -19.55 10.52 3.35
N GLU A 26 -18.90 11.42 4.08
CA GLU A 26 -19.03 12.86 3.87
C GLU A 26 -18.52 13.33 2.51
N ARG A 27 -17.46 12.68 2.00
CA ARG A 27 -16.85 13.03 0.71
C ARG A 27 -17.69 12.59 -0.48
N PHE A 28 -18.35 11.44 -0.38
CA PHE A 28 -19.14 10.86 -1.47
C PHE A 28 -20.58 10.54 -1.03
N PRO A 29 -21.36 11.53 -0.55
CA PRO A 29 -22.66 11.27 0.08
C PRO A 29 -23.65 10.65 -0.91
N SER A 30 -23.62 11.04 -2.18
CA SER A 30 -24.49 10.46 -3.23
C SER A 30 -24.19 8.99 -3.54
N LEU A 31 -23.03 8.48 -3.12
CA LEU A 31 -22.62 7.09 -3.34
C LEU A 31 -22.73 6.26 -2.05
N LEU A 32 -22.41 6.89 -0.92
CA LEU A 32 -22.10 6.24 0.35
C LEU A 32 -23.06 6.59 1.50
N ASP A 33 -23.87 7.66 1.41
CA ASP A 33 -24.89 7.98 2.41
C ASP A 33 -26.20 7.22 2.12
N GLU A 34 -26.09 5.90 2.12
CA GLU A 34 -27.21 4.99 1.90
C GLU A 34 -27.12 3.79 2.83
N LYS A 35 -28.25 3.09 3.00
CA LYS A 35 -28.27 1.82 3.73
C LYS A 35 -27.48 0.75 2.99
N TYR A 36 -26.88 -0.14 3.76
CA TYR A 36 -26.19 -1.29 3.20
C TYR A 36 -27.15 -2.17 2.38
N SER A 37 -26.67 -2.61 1.21
CA SER A 37 -27.31 -3.61 0.35
C SER A 37 -26.21 -4.45 -0.30
N PRO A 38 -26.29 -5.79 -0.25
CA PRO A 38 -25.29 -6.67 -0.85
C PRO A 38 -25.26 -6.58 -2.39
N GLU A 39 -26.31 -6.07 -3.02
CA GLU A 39 -26.35 -5.80 -4.46
C GLU A 39 -25.50 -4.59 -4.84
N LYS A 40 -25.42 -3.58 -3.97
CA LYS A 40 -24.66 -2.34 -4.20
C LYS A 40 -23.24 -2.40 -3.65
N PHE A 41 -23.08 -2.95 -2.44
CA PHE A 41 -21.83 -2.94 -1.70
C PHE A 41 -21.17 -4.33 -1.69
N THR A 42 -19.91 -4.38 -2.10
CA THR A 42 -19.04 -5.55 -1.95
C THR A 42 -17.91 -5.22 -0.99
N ILE A 43 -17.83 -5.95 0.12
CA ILE A 43 -16.80 -5.75 1.15
C ILE A 43 -15.90 -6.98 1.20
N GLU A 44 -14.62 -6.77 0.95
CA GLU A 44 -13.63 -7.84 0.81
C GLU A 44 -12.41 -7.57 1.69
N TYR A 45 -11.94 -8.61 2.37
CA TYR A 45 -10.74 -8.54 3.22
C TYR A 45 -9.88 -9.78 3.05
N THR A 46 -8.62 -9.72 3.49
CA THR A 46 -7.76 -10.92 3.53
C THR A 46 -8.20 -11.86 4.65
N SER A 47 -7.72 -13.11 4.63
CA SER A 47 -7.90 -14.07 5.73
C SER A 47 -7.29 -13.66 7.08
N ARG A 48 -6.63 -12.50 7.17
CA ARG A 48 -6.04 -11.98 8.42
C ARG A 48 -7.08 -11.24 9.26
N GLU A 49 -7.12 -11.54 10.55
CA GLU A 49 -8.00 -10.88 11.54
C GLU A 49 -7.94 -9.36 11.44
N ARG A 50 -6.73 -8.78 11.46
CA ARG A 50 -6.56 -7.32 11.36
C ARG A 50 -7.24 -6.67 10.16
N THR A 51 -7.24 -7.31 8.97
CA THR A 51 -7.92 -6.71 7.80
C THR A 51 -9.43 -6.83 7.90
N LYS A 52 -9.93 -7.92 8.50
CA LYS A 52 -11.36 -8.08 8.78
C LYS A 52 -11.83 -7.04 9.80
N VAL A 53 -11.11 -6.87 10.90
CA VAL A 53 -11.46 -5.88 11.95
C VAL A 53 -11.34 -4.45 11.42
N THR A 54 -10.35 -4.15 10.56
CA THR A 54 -10.29 -2.86 9.85
C THR A 54 -11.53 -2.65 8.97
N ALA A 55 -11.94 -3.67 8.20
CA ALA A 55 -13.13 -3.59 7.35
C ALA A 55 -14.40 -3.33 8.17
N GLU A 56 -14.61 -4.07 9.25
CA GLU A 56 -15.74 -3.89 10.17
C GLU A 56 -15.73 -2.49 10.80
N SER A 57 -14.56 -1.97 11.16
CA SER A 57 -14.43 -0.63 11.76
C SER A 57 -14.72 0.48 10.76
N PHE A 58 -14.20 0.36 9.54
CA PHE A 58 -14.55 1.26 8.43
C PHE A 58 -16.06 1.22 8.14
N ALA A 59 -16.66 0.03 8.17
CA ALA A 59 -18.08 -0.14 7.93
C ALA A 59 -18.94 0.52 9.03
N ARG A 60 -18.50 0.49 10.30
CA ARG A 60 -19.15 1.25 11.38
C ARG A 60 -19.17 2.75 11.09
N GLY A 61 -18.07 3.32 10.61
CA GLY A 61 -18.04 4.74 10.22
C GLY A 61 -18.94 5.05 9.03
N LEU A 62 -19.10 4.11 8.11
CA LEU A 62 -19.93 4.31 6.91
C LEU A 62 -21.43 4.17 7.19
N PHE A 63 -21.81 3.16 7.98
CA PHE A 63 -23.21 2.72 8.13
C PHE A 63 -23.76 2.89 9.55
N GLY A 64 -22.94 3.30 10.53
CA GLY A 64 -23.35 3.39 11.93
C GLY A 64 -23.85 2.05 12.47
N ASP A 65 -25.02 2.06 13.10
CA ASP A 65 -25.65 0.87 13.71
C ASP A 65 -26.00 -0.23 12.70
N ASP A 66 -26.15 0.10 11.41
CA ASP A 66 -26.43 -0.87 10.36
C ASP A 66 -25.21 -1.72 9.99
N ALA A 67 -24.01 -1.36 10.47
CA ALA A 67 -22.79 -2.11 10.19
C ALA A 67 -22.81 -3.57 10.66
N LYS A 68 -23.65 -3.89 11.65
CA LYS A 68 -23.86 -5.26 12.14
C LYS A 68 -24.51 -6.20 11.10
N ASN A 69 -25.16 -5.65 10.09
CA ASN A 69 -25.87 -6.40 9.04
C ASN A 69 -25.01 -6.61 7.79
N ILE A 70 -23.75 -6.18 7.81
CA ILE A 70 -22.88 -6.21 6.64
C ILE A 70 -22.33 -7.60 6.40
N GLU A 71 -22.34 -8.00 5.13
CA GLU A 71 -21.75 -9.24 4.67
C GLU A 71 -20.41 -8.94 3.99
N GLY A 72 -19.32 -9.27 4.67
CA GLY A 72 -17.98 -9.25 4.11
C GLY A 72 -17.50 -10.65 3.74
N LYS A 73 -16.60 -10.74 2.75
CA LYS A 73 -16.02 -12.03 2.32
C LYS A 73 -14.49 -11.98 2.24
N VAL A 74 -13.88 -13.14 2.45
CA VAL A 74 -12.43 -13.30 2.22
C VAL A 74 -12.16 -13.34 0.71
N ASN A 75 -11.22 -12.53 0.24
CA ASN A 75 -10.76 -12.55 -1.16
C ASN A 75 -9.22 -12.49 -1.24
N ASP A 76 -8.55 -13.55 -0.77
CA ASP A 76 -7.09 -13.61 -0.79
C ASP A 76 -6.50 -13.66 -2.21
N ASP A 77 -7.25 -14.12 -3.21
CA ASP A 77 -6.81 -14.22 -4.60
C ASP A 77 -6.47 -12.84 -5.18
N ILE A 78 -7.32 -11.84 -4.93
CA ILE A 78 -7.04 -10.46 -5.35
C ILE A 78 -6.29 -9.67 -4.28
N LEU A 79 -6.54 -9.90 -2.99
CA LEU A 79 -5.98 -9.06 -1.93
C LEU A 79 -4.58 -9.51 -1.49
N THR A 80 -4.12 -10.68 -1.94
CA THR A 80 -2.81 -11.22 -1.58
C THR A 80 -2.00 -11.75 -2.77
N PHE A 81 -2.24 -11.23 -3.98
CA PHE A 81 -1.52 -11.61 -5.22
C PHE A 81 0.01 -11.71 -5.03
N HIS A 82 0.57 -10.82 -4.21
CA HIS A 82 1.99 -10.76 -3.92
C HIS A 82 2.54 -12.01 -3.18
N LYS A 83 1.72 -12.71 -2.41
CA LYS A 83 2.11 -13.96 -1.75
C LYS A 83 2.33 -15.07 -2.76
N SER A 84 1.43 -15.19 -3.76
CA SER A 84 1.55 -16.16 -4.84
C SER A 84 2.79 -15.88 -5.68
N CYS A 85 3.01 -14.61 -6.03
CA CYS A 85 4.23 -14.18 -6.72
C CYS A 85 5.50 -14.54 -5.95
N LYS A 86 5.55 -14.22 -4.65
CA LYS A 86 6.69 -14.55 -3.78
C LYS A 86 6.97 -16.05 -3.71
N LYS A 87 5.92 -16.90 -3.67
CA LYS A 87 6.08 -18.36 -3.68
C LYS A 87 6.69 -18.87 -4.98
N LEU A 88 6.25 -18.34 -6.13
CA LEU A 88 6.80 -18.71 -7.44
C LEU A 88 8.26 -18.28 -7.57
N ARG A 89 8.56 -17.03 -7.20
CA ARG A 89 9.92 -16.47 -7.25
C ARG A 89 10.90 -17.15 -6.30
N LYS A 90 10.44 -17.77 -5.20
CA LYS A 90 11.32 -18.58 -4.34
C LYS A 90 11.76 -19.89 -4.98
N LYS A 91 11.05 -20.40 -5.99
CA LYS A 91 11.37 -21.67 -6.65
C LYS A 91 12.48 -21.52 -7.69
N CYS A 92 12.93 -20.30 -7.98
CA CYS A 92 14.04 -20.07 -8.90
C CYS A 92 14.81 -18.80 -8.58
N GLU A 93 16.07 -18.77 -8.98
CA GLU A 93 16.88 -17.56 -8.92
C GLU A 93 16.47 -16.63 -10.06
N ASP A 94 15.62 -15.66 -9.73
CA ASP A 94 15.17 -14.63 -10.65
C ASP A 94 16.14 -13.45 -10.62
N SER A 95 17.09 -13.44 -11.57
CA SER A 95 18.09 -12.37 -11.70
C SER A 95 17.48 -11.00 -12.03
N SER A 96 16.20 -10.94 -12.44
CA SER A 96 15.48 -9.69 -12.67
C SER A 96 15.00 -9.02 -11.39
N TYR A 97 15.11 -9.71 -10.25
CA TYR A 97 14.82 -9.15 -8.94
C TYR A 97 16.11 -8.89 -8.17
N ASP A 98 16.61 -7.67 -8.32
CA ASP A 98 17.77 -7.20 -7.59
C ASP A 98 17.33 -6.43 -6.33
N VAL A 99 17.90 -6.81 -5.19
CA VAL A 99 17.71 -6.17 -3.89
C VAL A 99 19.05 -5.73 -3.28
N SER A 100 20.12 -5.72 -4.07
CA SER A 100 21.48 -5.45 -3.62
C SER A 100 21.65 -4.06 -3.01
N GLU A 101 20.89 -3.06 -3.48
CA GLU A 101 20.91 -1.70 -2.93
C GLU A 101 20.49 -1.64 -1.46
N ILE A 102 19.59 -2.54 -1.01
CA ILE A 102 19.18 -2.63 0.40
C ILE A 102 20.40 -2.99 1.26
N GLU A 103 21.12 -4.05 0.89
CA GLU A 103 22.31 -4.49 1.63
C GLU A 103 23.47 -3.51 1.50
N LYS A 104 23.65 -2.87 0.34
CA LYS A 104 24.64 -1.79 0.18
C LYS A 104 24.38 -0.64 1.13
N PHE A 105 23.12 -0.20 1.27
CA PHE A 105 22.77 0.89 2.20
C PHE A 105 22.96 0.46 3.67
N LYS A 106 22.40 -0.70 4.03
CA LYS A 106 22.45 -1.25 5.40
C LYS A 106 23.88 -1.43 5.92
N ASN A 107 24.80 -1.81 5.03
CA ASN A 107 26.22 -2.00 5.35
C ASN A 107 27.09 -0.76 5.02
N GLY A 108 26.45 0.32 4.57
CA GLY A 108 27.07 1.57 4.16
C GLY A 108 27.54 2.44 5.32
N GLU A 109 28.23 3.53 4.99
CA GLU A 109 28.85 4.43 5.98
C GLU A 109 27.81 5.13 6.88
N LEU A 110 26.68 5.54 6.31
CA LEU A 110 25.62 6.23 7.05
C LEU A 110 25.01 5.33 8.14
N MET A 111 24.67 4.09 7.80
CA MET A 111 24.15 3.14 8.79
C MET A 111 25.19 2.81 9.86
N LYS A 112 26.48 2.67 9.49
CA LYS A 112 27.57 2.50 10.47
C LYS A 112 27.69 3.69 11.43
N LYS A 113 27.46 4.92 10.94
CA LYS A 113 27.42 6.12 11.80
C LYS A 113 26.25 6.07 12.78
N VAL A 114 25.05 5.64 12.34
CA VAL A 114 23.89 5.44 13.23
C VAL A 114 24.20 4.40 14.29
N VAL A 115 24.72 3.23 13.90
CA VAL A 115 25.13 2.17 14.84
C VAL A 115 26.11 2.71 15.89
N THR A 116 27.12 3.46 15.45
CA THR A 116 28.12 4.06 16.35
C THR A 116 27.50 5.10 17.29
N SER A 117 26.66 5.97 16.76
CA SER A 117 25.94 7.03 17.49
C SER A 117 25.07 6.46 18.60
N VAL A 118 24.21 5.50 18.25
CA VAL A 118 23.27 4.87 19.19
C VAL A 118 24.01 3.98 20.19
N SER A 119 25.01 3.21 19.77
CA SER A 119 25.83 2.39 20.69
C SER A 119 26.52 3.25 21.76
N LYS A 120 27.04 4.42 21.36
CA LYS A 120 27.64 5.37 22.30
C LYS A 120 26.60 5.94 23.27
N ARG A 121 25.39 6.23 22.78
CA ARG A 121 24.27 6.78 23.59
C ARG A 121 23.75 5.76 24.61
N THR A 122 23.68 4.47 24.24
CA THR A 122 23.18 3.39 25.10
C THR A 122 24.24 2.77 26.00
N GLY A 123 25.53 2.90 25.64
CA GLY A 123 26.63 2.21 26.33
C GLY A 123 26.73 0.72 25.99
N VAL A 124 26.06 0.26 24.93
CA VAL A 124 26.03 -1.14 24.48
C VAL A 124 26.52 -1.23 23.05
N THR A 125 27.28 -2.28 22.72
CA THR A 125 27.68 -2.57 21.34
C THR A 125 26.49 -3.11 20.55
N LEU A 126 25.99 -2.34 19.58
CA LEU A 126 24.84 -2.70 18.74
C LEU A 126 25.27 -3.06 17.31
N THR A 127 24.42 -3.80 16.62
CA THR A 127 24.50 -4.10 15.18
C THR A 127 23.47 -3.30 14.38
N SER A 128 23.60 -3.27 13.05
CA SER A 128 22.57 -2.65 12.18
C SER A 128 21.19 -3.31 12.35
N ASP A 129 21.14 -4.60 12.69
CA ASP A 129 19.89 -5.31 12.97
C ASP A 129 19.27 -4.84 14.28
N ASP A 130 20.07 -4.63 15.33
CA ASP A 130 19.60 -4.06 16.59
C ASP A 130 19.06 -2.63 16.40
N ILE A 131 19.72 -1.81 15.57
CA ILE A 131 19.23 -0.47 15.21
C ILE A 131 17.89 -0.56 14.49
N THR A 132 17.74 -1.48 13.54
CA THR A 132 16.47 -1.70 12.82
C THR A 132 15.36 -2.14 13.79
N LEU A 133 15.69 -2.95 14.80
CA LEU A 133 14.76 -3.36 15.84
C LEU A 133 14.37 -2.19 16.76
N ILE A 134 15.32 -1.37 17.20
CA ILE A 134 15.08 -0.15 17.99
C ILE A 134 14.16 0.81 17.22
N TYR A 135 14.44 1.02 15.93
CA TYR A 135 13.60 1.83 15.05
C TYR A 135 12.17 1.28 14.95
N THR A 136 12.03 -0.02 14.74
CA THR A 136 10.72 -0.69 14.70
C THR A 136 9.96 -0.52 16.02
N ALA A 137 10.64 -0.73 17.15
CA ALA A 137 10.08 -0.56 18.48
C ALA A 137 9.63 0.89 18.73
N CYS A 138 10.40 1.88 18.26
CA CYS A 138 10.00 3.28 18.27
C CYS A 138 8.71 3.53 17.46
N VAL A 139 8.65 3.06 16.21
CA VAL A 139 7.48 3.24 15.33
C VAL A 139 6.21 2.65 15.96
N PHE A 140 6.28 1.42 16.47
CA PHE A 140 5.14 0.78 17.12
C PHE A 140 4.78 1.42 18.47
N GLY A 141 5.77 1.79 19.29
CA GLY A 141 5.55 2.49 20.56
C GLY A 141 4.80 3.81 20.36
N PHE A 142 5.20 4.57 19.34
CA PHE A 142 4.54 5.80 18.93
C PHE A 142 3.11 5.54 18.41
N ALA A 143 2.93 4.61 17.46
CA ALA A 143 1.63 4.30 16.85
C ALA A 143 0.58 3.77 17.86
N LEU A 144 1.04 3.04 18.88
CA LEU A 144 0.21 2.51 19.96
C LEU A 144 -0.02 3.51 21.10
N LYS A 145 0.62 4.69 21.07
CA LYS A 145 0.62 5.66 22.16
C LYS A 145 1.03 5.04 23.50
N ASP A 146 1.98 4.09 23.46
CA ASP A 146 2.42 3.32 24.63
C ASP A 146 3.57 4.04 25.34
N ASN A 147 4.73 4.13 24.68
CA ASN A 147 5.87 4.93 25.13
C ASN A 147 6.75 5.37 23.96
N ASP A 148 7.52 6.43 24.18
CA ASP A 148 8.52 6.99 23.26
C ASP A 148 9.96 6.64 23.67
N ALA A 149 10.14 5.73 24.64
CA ALA A 149 11.44 5.40 25.21
C ALA A 149 12.42 4.91 24.12
N TRP A 150 11.94 4.05 23.21
CA TRP A 150 12.75 3.59 22.07
C TRP A 150 13.06 4.70 21.07
N CYS A 151 12.16 5.67 20.89
CA CYS A 151 12.39 6.83 20.03
C CYS A 151 13.43 7.77 20.62
N SER A 152 13.50 7.91 21.95
CA SER A 152 14.50 8.75 22.63
C SER A 152 15.94 8.27 22.40
N LEU A 153 16.13 7.02 21.99
CA LEU A 153 17.44 6.47 21.63
C LEU A 153 17.91 6.90 20.24
N LEU A 154 17.08 7.55 19.44
CA LEU A 154 17.36 7.95 18.06
C LEU A 154 17.32 9.47 17.94
N SER A 155 18.36 10.06 17.35
CA SER A 155 18.33 11.48 16.98
C SER A 155 17.57 11.67 15.66
N THR A 156 17.25 12.92 15.33
CA THR A 156 16.63 13.26 14.03
C THR A 156 17.48 12.77 12.86
N ASP A 157 18.80 12.96 12.90
CA ASP A 157 19.70 12.47 11.86
C ASP A 157 19.69 10.94 11.75
N ASP A 158 19.63 10.23 12.89
CA ASP A 158 19.49 8.77 12.91
C ASP A 158 18.17 8.35 12.24
N LEU A 159 17.06 9.04 12.55
CA LEU A 159 15.73 8.77 11.99
C LEU A 159 15.68 9.03 10.48
N GLU A 160 16.32 10.08 9.97
CA GLU A 160 16.37 10.34 8.52
C GLU A 160 17.09 9.22 7.76
N VAL A 161 18.21 8.72 8.29
CA VAL A 161 18.94 7.58 7.71
C VAL A 161 18.08 6.32 7.73
N LEU A 162 17.36 6.08 8.83
CA LEU A 162 16.49 4.91 8.98
C LEU A 162 15.23 4.99 8.13
N GLU A 163 14.66 6.17 7.93
CA GLU A 163 13.57 6.42 6.99
C GLU A 163 14.04 6.09 5.56
N PHE A 164 15.20 6.60 5.15
CA PHE A 164 15.72 6.31 3.82
C PHE A 164 16.05 4.83 3.62
N TYR A 165 16.56 4.15 4.65
CA TYR A 165 16.73 2.69 4.61
C TYR A 165 15.39 1.96 4.39
N ALA A 166 14.34 2.36 5.12
CA ALA A 166 13.00 1.79 4.94
C ALA A 166 12.43 2.07 3.53
N ASP A 167 12.71 3.25 2.99
CA ASP A 167 12.31 3.61 1.63
C ASP A 167 13.00 2.75 0.58
N ILE A 168 14.32 2.52 0.69
CA ILE A 168 15.06 1.61 -0.19
C ILE A 168 14.52 0.18 -0.07
N ASP A 169 14.24 -0.29 1.14
CA ASP A 169 13.67 -1.62 1.37
C ASP A 169 12.37 -1.81 0.59
N ASP A 170 11.45 -0.86 0.74
CA ASP A 170 10.16 -0.85 0.07
C ASP A 170 10.28 -0.64 -1.43
N TYR A 171 11.19 0.23 -1.87
CA TYR A 171 11.41 0.56 -3.27
C TYR A 171 11.79 -0.70 -4.05
N TYR A 172 12.77 -1.46 -3.54
CA TYR A 172 13.28 -2.65 -4.21
C TYR A 172 12.42 -3.90 -3.99
N LYS A 173 11.81 -4.08 -2.82
CA LYS A 173 10.98 -5.27 -2.56
C LYS A 173 9.56 -5.16 -3.11
N ASP A 174 8.99 -3.96 -3.10
CA ASP A 174 7.55 -3.77 -3.29
C ASP A 174 7.16 -2.71 -4.33
N ALA A 175 8.11 -1.95 -4.88
CA ALA A 175 7.81 -0.85 -5.80
C ALA A 175 8.75 -0.81 -7.02
N TYR A 176 9.22 0.37 -7.41
CA TYR A 176 9.88 0.61 -8.70
C TYR A 176 11.27 0.00 -8.88
N GLY A 177 11.90 -0.51 -7.82
CA GLY A 177 13.23 -1.12 -7.92
C GLY A 177 13.25 -2.38 -8.78
N ASN A 178 12.11 -3.08 -8.92
CA ASN A 178 11.99 -4.23 -9.81
C ASN A 178 10.65 -4.21 -10.57
N LYS A 179 10.70 -4.44 -11.89
CA LYS A 179 9.50 -4.40 -12.75
C LYS A 179 8.41 -5.37 -12.31
N VAL A 180 8.81 -6.58 -11.91
CA VAL A 180 7.92 -7.63 -11.40
C VAL A 180 7.10 -7.19 -10.18
N ASN A 181 7.59 -6.23 -9.39
CA ASN A 181 6.91 -5.78 -8.17
C ASN A 181 5.55 -5.17 -8.47
N TYR A 182 5.46 -4.32 -9.49
CA TYR A 182 4.21 -3.62 -9.80
C TYR A 182 3.40 -4.32 -10.88
N GLU A 183 4.03 -5.03 -11.83
CA GLU A 183 3.30 -5.80 -12.85
C GLU A 183 2.37 -6.86 -12.24
N GLN A 184 2.80 -7.52 -11.16
CA GLN A 184 2.00 -8.53 -10.46
C GLN A 184 0.72 -7.97 -9.80
N ALA A 185 0.58 -6.64 -9.69
CA ALA A 185 -0.65 -5.99 -9.20
C ALA A 185 -1.74 -5.87 -10.29
N CYS A 186 -1.50 -6.38 -11.50
CA CYS A 186 -2.47 -6.37 -12.59
C CYS A 186 -3.87 -6.92 -12.25
N PRO A 187 -4.08 -7.88 -11.32
CA PRO A 187 -5.43 -8.33 -10.98
C PRO A 187 -6.30 -7.20 -10.40
N VAL A 188 -5.69 -6.27 -9.66
CA VAL A 188 -6.39 -5.11 -9.09
C VAL A 188 -6.78 -4.12 -10.19
N ALA A 189 -5.86 -3.82 -11.12
CA ALA A 189 -6.17 -2.96 -12.27
C ALA A 189 -7.25 -3.57 -13.16
N LYS A 190 -7.19 -4.89 -13.41
CA LYS A 190 -8.22 -5.65 -14.11
C LYS A 190 -9.58 -5.53 -13.43
N TYR A 191 -9.64 -5.67 -12.11
CA TYR A 191 -10.86 -5.55 -11.34
C TYR A 191 -11.49 -4.15 -11.47
N ILE A 192 -10.70 -3.09 -11.25
CA ILE A 192 -11.16 -1.70 -11.34
C ILE A 192 -11.67 -1.40 -12.76
N PHE A 193 -10.90 -1.77 -13.78
CA PHE A 193 -11.29 -1.57 -15.18
C PHE A 193 -12.61 -2.27 -15.51
N ASN A 194 -12.75 -3.55 -15.15
CA ASN A 194 -13.96 -4.32 -15.42
C ASN A 194 -15.18 -3.77 -14.67
N LEU A 195 -14.99 -3.32 -13.42
CA LEU A 195 -16.05 -2.68 -12.64
C LEU A 195 -16.55 -1.42 -13.35
N PHE A 196 -15.65 -0.52 -13.74
CA PHE A 196 -16.03 0.71 -14.44
C PHE A 196 -16.66 0.44 -15.80
N LYS A 197 -16.14 -0.55 -16.54
CA LYS A 197 -16.74 -0.97 -17.80
C LYS A 197 -18.16 -1.53 -17.63
N SER A 198 -18.43 -2.25 -16.54
CA SER A 198 -19.79 -2.72 -16.26
C SER A 198 -20.75 -1.57 -15.95
N VAL A 199 -20.30 -0.56 -15.20
CA VAL A 199 -21.12 0.60 -14.85
C VAL A 199 -21.43 1.44 -16.09
N GLU A 200 -20.45 1.62 -16.99
CA GLU A 200 -20.69 2.30 -18.28
C GLU A 200 -21.80 1.63 -19.11
N ASN A 201 -21.94 0.30 -19.00
CA ASN A 201 -22.93 -0.47 -19.76
C ASN A 201 -24.32 -0.53 -19.10
N THR A 202 -24.40 -0.61 -17.77
CA THR A 202 -25.68 -0.82 -17.06
C THR A 202 -26.20 0.41 -16.33
N ASN A 203 -25.35 1.40 -16.07
CA ASN A 203 -25.57 2.53 -15.17
C ASN A 203 -25.89 2.10 -13.71
N ASP A 204 -25.59 0.86 -13.32
CA ASP A 204 -25.78 0.42 -11.95
C ASP A 204 -24.72 1.02 -11.03
N THR A 205 -25.15 1.58 -9.90
CA THR A 205 -24.20 2.06 -8.90
C THR A 205 -23.62 0.87 -8.12
N LYS A 206 -22.29 0.80 -8.04
CA LYS A 206 -21.55 -0.24 -7.30
C LYS A 206 -20.49 0.38 -6.42
N VAL A 207 -20.28 -0.19 -5.24
CA VAL A 207 -19.24 0.19 -4.29
C VAL A 207 -18.47 -1.05 -3.89
N VAL A 208 -17.15 -1.01 -4.04
CA VAL A 208 -16.26 -2.10 -3.65
C VAL A 208 -15.25 -1.58 -2.63
N LEU A 209 -15.22 -2.19 -1.45
CA LEU A 209 -14.31 -1.85 -0.36
C LEU A 209 -13.39 -3.03 -0.09
N GLN A 210 -12.08 -2.82 -0.29
CA GLN A 210 -11.07 -3.87 -0.27
C GLN A 210 -9.99 -3.59 0.79
N PHE A 211 -9.78 -4.51 1.72
CA PHE A 211 -8.88 -4.33 2.86
C PHE A 211 -7.71 -5.32 2.80
N SER A 212 -6.50 -4.79 2.54
CA SER A 212 -5.29 -5.57 2.29
C SER A 212 -4.11 -5.14 3.18
N HIS A 213 -2.87 -5.33 2.72
CA HIS A 213 -1.63 -5.10 3.45
C HIS A 213 -0.74 -4.12 2.69
N ALA A 214 0.11 -3.38 3.42
CA ALA A 214 1.04 -2.41 2.84
C ALA A 214 1.85 -2.97 1.66
N GLY A 215 2.33 -4.21 1.74
CA GLY A 215 3.09 -4.85 0.65
C GLY A 215 2.29 -5.11 -0.63
N ALA A 216 0.95 -5.17 -0.57
CA ALA A 216 0.08 -5.19 -1.74
C ALA A 216 -0.17 -3.76 -2.25
N LEU A 217 -0.51 -2.84 -1.35
CA LEU A 217 -0.79 -1.44 -1.68
C LEU A 217 0.41 -0.75 -2.39
N LYS A 218 1.64 -0.93 -1.90
CA LYS A 218 2.86 -0.40 -2.56
C LYS A 218 2.98 -0.82 -4.03
N LYS A 219 2.64 -2.08 -4.34
CA LYS A 219 2.66 -2.64 -5.70
C LYS A 219 1.56 -2.05 -6.57
N VAL A 220 0.36 -1.89 -6.00
CA VAL A 220 -0.77 -1.21 -6.66
C VAL A 220 -0.41 0.24 -6.95
N TYR A 221 0.09 1.00 -5.97
CA TYR A 221 0.50 2.40 -6.14
C TYR A 221 1.51 2.53 -7.28
N SER A 222 2.50 1.63 -7.28
CA SER A 222 3.54 1.59 -8.30
C SER A 222 2.99 1.32 -9.71
N LEU A 223 2.05 0.37 -9.84
CA LEU A 223 1.37 0.05 -11.11
C LEU A 223 0.61 1.27 -11.66
N PHE A 224 -0.06 2.01 -10.78
CA PHE A 224 -0.80 3.23 -11.12
C PHE A 224 0.09 4.48 -11.25
N GLY A 225 1.41 4.37 -11.01
CA GLY A 225 2.37 5.44 -11.28
C GLY A 225 2.60 6.45 -10.15
N LEU A 226 2.17 6.13 -8.93
CA LEU A 226 2.29 7.05 -7.80
C LEU A 226 3.74 7.16 -7.34
N ASN A 227 4.19 8.39 -7.10
CA ASN A 227 5.44 8.67 -6.40
C ASN A 227 6.71 8.08 -7.05
N ARG A 228 6.70 7.92 -8.38
CA ARG A 228 7.89 7.48 -9.13
C ARG A 228 8.94 8.58 -9.23
N ASP A 229 10.14 8.30 -8.73
CA ASP A 229 11.32 9.15 -8.88
C ASP A 229 11.79 9.24 -10.34
N GLU A 230 12.48 10.33 -10.66
CA GLU A 230 13.08 10.52 -12.00
C GLU A 230 14.28 9.59 -12.19
N LEU A 231 15.10 9.46 -11.14
CA LEU A 231 16.20 8.53 -11.05
C LEU A 231 15.86 7.43 -10.04
N PRO A 232 16.28 6.17 -10.26
CA PRO A 232 16.11 5.12 -9.25
C PRO A 232 16.78 5.48 -7.93
N LEU A 233 16.13 5.15 -6.81
CA LEU A 233 16.74 5.30 -5.48
C LEU A 233 17.87 4.29 -5.30
N THR A 234 19.11 4.76 -5.19
CA THR A 234 20.29 3.92 -4.92
C THR A 234 20.81 4.11 -3.49
N ALA A 235 21.67 3.22 -3.02
CA ALA A 235 22.26 3.28 -1.68
C ALA A 235 23.09 4.55 -1.42
N ASP A 236 23.63 5.19 -2.45
CA ASP A 236 24.37 6.45 -2.34
C ASP A 236 23.49 7.70 -2.51
N ALA A 237 22.20 7.53 -2.85
CA ALA A 237 21.29 8.63 -3.17
C ALA A 237 20.77 9.40 -1.95
N PHE A 238 21.13 9.04 -0.72
CA PHE A 238 20.62 9.69 0.51
C PHE A 238 20.72 11.22 0.46
N CYS A 239 21.89 11.74 0.07
CA CYS A 239 22.16 13.17 0.03
C CYS A 239 21.66 13.86 -1.25
N SER A 240 21.68 13.19 -2.40
CA SER A 240 21.24 13.76 -3.68
C SER A 240 19.71 13.76 -3.82
N GLU A 241 19.04 12.74 -3.30
CA GLU A 241 17.59 12.52 -3.42
C GLU A 241 16.85 12.87 -2.11
N ARG A 242 17.21 14.00 -1.51
CA ARG A 242 16.51 14.55 -0.32
C ARG A 242 15.04 14.84 -0.58
N ASN A 243 14.67 15.12 -1.83
CA ASN A 243 13.30 15.40 -2.26
C ASN A 243 12.68 14.24 -3.06
N ARG A 244 13.17 13.01 -2.84
CA ARG A 244 12.58 11.80 -3.44
C ARG A 244 11.07 11.75 -3.28
N LYS A 245 10.41 11.34 -4.34
CA LYS A 245 8.97 11.13 -4.42
C LYS A 245 8.57 9.85 -3.69
N TRP A 246 9.36 8.78 -3.81
CA TRP A 246 9.14 7.55 -3.04
C TRP A 246 9.64 7.71 -1.60
N ARG A 247 8.70 7.98 -0.70
CA ARG A 247 8.94 8.10 0.74
C ARG A 247 7.84 7.39 1.52
N SER A 248 8.09 6.15 1.90
CA SER A 248 7.14 5.22 2.49
C SER A 248 6.41 5.78 3.71
N SER A 249 7.11 6.55 4.55
CA SER A 249 6.55 7.21 5.73
C SER A 249 5.38 8.17 5.39
N TYR A 250 5.38 8.79 4.21
CA TYR A 250 4.32 9.70 3.75
C TYR A 250 3.27 8.99 2.89
N ILE A 251 3.69 8.00 2.10
CA ILE A 251 2.82 7.41 1.08
C ILE A 251 2.08 6.17 1.57
N ILE A 252 2.63 5.42 2.52
CA ILE A 252 2.01 4.18 3.03
C ILE A 252 2.05 4.10 4.56
N PRO A 253 1.52 5.11 5.28
CA PRO A 253 1.33 5.00 6.72
C PRO A 253 0.32 3.89 7.07
N PHE A 254 0.18 3.59 8.37
CA PHE A 254 -0.93 2.77 8.84
C PHE A 254 -2.26 3.35 8.34
N ASN A 255 -3.16 2.45 7.90
CA ASN A 255 -4.46 2.80 7.30
C ASN A 255 -4.40 3.65 6.01
N SER A 256 -3.28 3.64 5.28
CA SER A 256 -3.19 4.23 3.94
C SER A 256 -4.27 3.67 3.00
N ASN A 257 -4.83 4.54 2.17
CA ASN A 257 -5.96 4.22 1.29
C ASN A 257 -5.75 4.73 -0.14
N PHE A 258 -6.36 4.03 -1.10
CA PHE A 258 -6.35 4.40 -2.50
C PHE A 258 -7.68 4.06 -3.15
N ALA A 259 -8.37 5.08 -3.65
CA ALA A 259 -9.72 4.98 -4.17
C ALA A 259 -9.78 5.45 -5.63
N PHE A 260 -10.65 4.80 -6.40
CA PHE A 260 -11.07 5.25 -7.72
C PHE A 260 -12.57 5.47 -7.73
N VAL A 261 -13.00 6.56 -8.35
CA VAL A 261 -14.42 6.92 -8.48
C VAL A 261 -14.73 7.20 -9.95
N LEU A 262 -15.76 6.55 -10.48
CA LEU A 262 -16.28 6.81 -11.82
C LEU A 262 -17.43 7.81 -11.72
N TYR A 263 -17.28 8.95 -12.39
CA TYR A 263 -18.26 10.02 -12.47
C TYR A 263 -18.95 10.02 -13.82
N GLN A 264 -20.27 10.24 -13.82
CA GLN A 264 -21.02 10.55 -15.02
C GLN A 264 -21.09 12.08 -15.20
N CYS A 265 -20.35 12.60 -16.17
CA CYS A 265 -20.31 14.01 -16.53
C CYS A 265 -21.14 14.25 -17.81
N GLY A 266 -22.46 14.38 -17.65
CA GLY A 266 -23.39 14.45 -18.77
C GLY A 266 -23.45 13.12 -19.52
N LYS A 267 -22.93 13.08 -20.76
CA LYS A 267 -22.84 11.84 -21.56
C LYS A 267 -21.49 11.14 -21.47
N GLU A 268 -20.52 11.73 -20.78
CA GLU A 268 -19.16 11.20 -20.67
C GLU A 268 -18.91 10.61 -19.30
N TYR A 269 -18.03 9.61 -19.24
CA TYR A 269 -17.51 9.07 -17.99
C TYR A 269 -16.12 9.61 -17.71
N LYS A 270 -15.87 9.95 -16.43
CA LYS A 270 -14.56 10.40 -15.95
C LYS A 270 -14.15 9.65 -14.70
N VAL A 271 -12.86 9.36 -14.56
CA VAL A 271 -12.28 8.66 -13.42
C VAL A 271 -11.50 9.66 -12.56
N GLY A 272 -11.85 9.74 -11.28
CA GLY A 272 -11.03 10.39 -10.26
C GLY A 272 -10.28 9.35 -9.43
N ALA A 273 -9.01 9.60 -9.13
CA ALA A 273 -8.20 8.78 -8.24
C ALA A 273 -7.80 9.57 -6.98
N PHE A 274 -7.80 8.90 -5.83
CA PHE A 274 -7.49 9.52 -4.54
C PHE A 274 -6.55 8.64 -3.73
N HIS A 275 -5.42 9.18 -3.27
CA HIS A 275 -4.47 8.50 -2.38
C HIS A 275 -4.41 9.26 -1.07
N ASN A 276 -4.63 8.55 0.03
CA ASN A 276 -4.80 9.14 1.36
C ASN A 276 -5.76 10.35 1.30
N GLU A 277 -6.91 10.13 0.66
CA GLU A 277 -8.02 11.10 0.42
C GLU A 277 -7.68 12.35 -0.41
N LYS A 278 -6.48 12.44 -0.98
CA LYS A 278 -6.07 13.53 -1.87
C LYS A 278 -6.17 13.11 -3.32
N ALA A 279 -6.80 13.96 -4.14
CA ALA A 279 -6.92 13.72 -5.58
C ALA A 279 -5.53 13.68 -6.21
N LEU A 280 -5.32 12.78 -7.16
CA LEU A 280 -4.06 12.66 -7.88
C LEU A 280 -4.25 12.15 -9.31
N LYS A 281 -3.24 12.38 -10.13
CA LYS A 281 -3.13 11.87 -11.49
C LYS A 281 -2.45 10.51 -11.49
N VAL A 282 -3.08 9.51 -12.11
CA VAL A 282 -2.49 8.18 -12.36
C VAL A 282 -1.89 8.10 -13.77
N ASN A 283 -1.06 7.07 -14.01
CA ASN A 283 -0.48 6.82 -15.34
C ASN A 283 -1.56 6.75 -16.43
N GLY A 284 -1.26 7.33 -17.60
CA GLY A 284 -2.20 7.38 -18.73
C GLY A 284 -3.22 8.51 -18.68
N CYS A 285 -3.31 9.22 -17.56
CA CYS A 285 -4.19 10.37 -17.38
C CYS A 285 -3.40 11.69 -17.47
N GLU A 286 -4.06 12.74 -17.96
CA GLU A 286 -3.47 14.08 -18.10
C GLU A 286 -3.62 14.91 -16.82
N HIS A 287 -4.76 14.74 -16.13
CA HIS A 287 -5.14 15.45 -14.91
C HIS A 287 -5.74 14.49 -13.87
N GLU A 288 -6.03 14.97 -12.66
CA GLU A 288 -6.63 14.20 -11.56
C GLU A 288 -8.04 13.67 -11.89
N LEU A 289 -8.79 14.38 -12.73
CA LEU A 289 -10.05 13.92 -13.30
C LEU A 289 -9.84 13.54 -14.76
N CYS A 290 -9.75 12.23 -15.00
CA CYS A 290 -9.34 11.64 -16.26
C CYS A 290 -10.55 11.20 -17.08
N SER A 291 -10.55 11.40 -18.41
CA SER A 291 -11.59 10.78 -19.24
C SER A 291 -11.50 9.25 -19.15
N PHE A 292 -12.64 8.57 -19.08
CA PHE A 292 -12.65 7.10 -19.01
C PHE A 292 -12.03 6.46 -20.26
N GLU A 293 -12.07 7.11 -21.43
CA GLU A 293 -11.36 6.67 -22.64
C GLU A 293 -9.84 6.58 -22.43
N LYS A 294 -9.19 7.65 -21.96
CA LYS A 294 -7.74 7.66 -21.66
C LYS A 294 -7.34 6.66 -20.58
N PHE A 295 -8.16 6.56 -19.53
CA PHE A 295 -7.98 5.53 -18.50
C PHE A 295 -8.03 4.13 -19.12
N SER A 296 -9.06 3.85 -19.93
CA SER A 296 -9.25 2.56 -20.61
C SER A 296 -8.10 2.23 -21.54
N ALA A 297 -7.62 3.19 -22.34
CA ALA A 297 -6.49 2.99 -23.25
C ALA A 297 -5.20 2.51 -22.54
N THR A 298 -5.06 2.82 -21.25
CA THR A 298 -3.92 2.41 -20.43
C THR A 298 -4.17 1.09 -19.71
N TYR A 299 -5.34 0.93 -19.09
CA TYR A 299 -5.61 -0.20 -18.19
C TYR A 299 -6.28 -1.40 -18.86
N GLU A 300 -6.95 -1.23 -19.99
CA GLU A 300 -7.51 -2.35 -20.76
C GLU A 300 -6.43 -3.32 -21.25
N PRO A 301 -5.30 -2.88 -21.86
CA PRO A 301 -4.25 -3.80 -22.25
C PRO A 301 -3.62 -4.55 -21.07
N ILE A 302 -3.47 -3.88 -19.91
CA ILE A 302 -2.96 -4.48 -18.66
C ILE A 302 -3.95 -5.54 -18.17
N SER A 303 -5.25 -5.23 -18.18
CA SER A 303 -6.32 -6.14 -17.80
C SER A 303 -6.33 -7.41 -18.66
N ASN A 304 -6.24 -7.24 -19.97
CA ASN A 304 -6.31 -8.34 -20.94
C ASN A 304 -5.07 -9.25 -20.88
N LYS A 305 -3.90 -8.71 -20.58
CA LYS A 305 -2.63 -9.47 -20.48
C LYS A 305 -2.29 -9.92 -19.07
N CYS A 306 -3.18 -9.70 -18.10
CA CYS A 306 -2.86 -9.98 -16.70
C CYS A 306 -2.71 -11.48 -16.43
N ASN A 307 -1.46 -11.91 -16.23
CA ASN A 307 -1.10 -13.27 -15.83
C ASN A 307 -0.01 -13.23 -14.75
N VAL A 308 -0.43 -13.30 -13.48
CA VAL A 308 0.50 -13.24 -12.33
C VAL A 308 1.52 -14.38 -12.38
N SER A 309 1.14 -15.56 -12.84
CA SER A 309 2.06 -16.71 -12.90
C SER A 309 3.18 -16.49 -13.90
N GLU A 310 2.89 -15.94 -15.09
CA GLU A 310 3.89 -15.59 -16.09
C GLU A 310 4.77 -14.43 -15.62
N ILE A 311 4.16 -13.36 -15.08
CA ILE A 311 4.88 -12.19 -14.55
C ILE A 311 5.87 -12.61 -13.45
N CYS A 312 5.45 -13.50 -12.56
CA CYS A 312 6.21 -13.88 -11.38
C CYS A 312 7.08 -15.11 -11.56
N CYS A 313 6.94 -15.86 -12.64
CA CYS A 313 7.78 -17.03 -12.89
C CYS A 313 8.62 -16.86 -14.15
N THR A 314 9.61 -15.97 -14.04
CA THR A 314 10.58 -15.62 -15.11
C THR A 314 11.47 -16.79 -15.55
N CYS A 315 11.43 -17.90 -14.81
CA CYS A 315 12.19 -19.12 -14.99
C CYS A 315 11.32 -20.35 -15.31
N CYS A 316 9.98 -20.26 -15.23
CA CYS A 316 9.06 -21.40 -15.45
C CYS A 316 9.03 -21.86 -16.91
N SER A 317 9.51 -21.04 -17.85
CA SER A 317 9.52 -21.34 -19.28
C SER A 317 10.63 -22.31 -19.72
N LYS A 318 11.39 -22.90 -18.78
CA LYS A 318 12.50 -23.83 -19.03
C LYS A 318 12.24 -25.26 -18.52
N SER A 319 10.99 -25.70 -18.44
CA SER A 319 10.63 -27.10 -18.17
C SER A 319 9.69 -27.64 -19.23
#